data_AF-A0A7V2AUS8-F1
#
_entry.id   AF-A0A7V2AUS8-F1
#
_cell.length_a   1.000
_cell.length_b   1.000
_cell.length_c   1.000
_cell.angle_alpha   90.00
_cell.angle_beta   90.00
_cell.angle_gamma   90.00
#
_symmetry.space_group_name_H-M   'P 1'
#
loop_
_entity.id
_entity.type
_entity.pdbx_description
1 polymer ?
#
loop_
_entity_poly.entity_id
_entity_poly.type
_entity_poly.pdbx_seq_one_letter_code
_entity_poly.pdbx_strand_id
1 'polypeptide(L)' 'MQRQHENEMEEIMKGMECPEDFSCYRKGFRDICKAKDFGIETILECLEEDAEECSFSYAYGHLHFCKCPMRNFAARRLNR' A
#
# COMPACT_ATOMS: atom_id res chain seq x y z
N MET A 1 -8.76 -6.96 -12.60
CA MET A 1 -9.27 -5.86 -11.75
C MET A 1 -10.62 -5.45 -12.31
N GLN A 2 -11.60 -5.11 -11.48
CA GLN A 2 -12.83 -4.50 -11.99
C GLN A 2 -12.48 -3.09 -12.51
N ARG A 3 -12.98 -2.73 -13.71
CA ARG A 3 -12.73 -1.41 -14.35
C ARG A 3 -13.06 -0.21 -13.45
N GLN A 4 -13.86 -0.42 -12.41
CA GLN A 4 -14.32 0.64 -11.50
C GLN A 4 -13.20 1.31 -10.69
N HIS A 5 -12.08 0.62 -10.45
CA HIS A 5 -11.00 1.13 -9.61
C HIS A 5 -9.78 1.65 -10.38
N GLU A 6 -9.77 1.51 -11.72
CA GLU A 6 -8.65 1.94 -12.56
C GLU A 6 -8.42 3.45 -12.46
N ASN A 7 -9.49 4.24 -12.54
CA ASN A 7 -9.40 5.70 -12.41
C ASN A 7 -8.84 6.14 -11.04
N GLU A 8 -9.28 5.51 -9.94
CA GLU A 8 -8.79 5.84 -8.60
C GLU A 8 -7.29 5.55 -8.46
N MET A 9 -6.83 4.41 -9.00
CA MET A 9 -5.42 4.06 -9.02
C MET A 9 -4.60 4.99 -9.91
N GLU A 10 -5.10 5.40 -11.07
CA GLU A 10 -4.44 6.38 -11.92
C GLU A 10 -4.29 7.74 -11.22
N GLU A 11 -5.31 8.20 -10.50
CA GLU A 11 -5.21 9.43 -9.72
C GLU A 11 -4.18 9.32 -8.58
N ILE A 12 -4.11 8.16 -7.90
CA ILE A 12 -3.03 7.88 -6.94
C ILE A 12 -1.66 7.97 -7.63
N MET A 13 -1.51 7.37 -8.82
CA MET A 13 -0.23 7.37 -9.56
C MET A 13 0.19 8.77 -10.00
N LYS A 14 -0.74 9.62 -10.41
CA LYS A 14 -0.47 11.03 -10.75
C LYS A 14 -0.04 11.86 -9.54
N GLY A 15 -0.53 11.49 -8.35
CA GLY A 15 -0.31 12.23 -7.11
C GLY A 15 0.99 11.88 -6.36
N MET A 16 1.78 10.91 -6.82
CA MET A 16 3.01 10.51 -6.13
C MET A 16 4.10 10.01 -7.08
N GLU A 17 5.35 10.23 -6.70
CA GLU A 17 6.48 9.49 -7.28
C GLU A 17 6.71 8.23 -6.44
N CYS A 18 6.61 7.07 -7.07
CA CYS A 18 6.78 5.79 -6.39
C CYS A 18 8.24 5.33 -6.50
N PRO A 19 8.98 5.17 -5.38
CA PRO A 19 10.35 4.61 -5.39
C PRO A 19 10.42 3.20 -6.00
N GLU A 20 9.32 2.44 -5.91
CA GLU A 20 9.19 1.09 -6.47
C GLU A 20 8.59 1.07 -7.88
N ASP A 21 8.45 2.26 -8.51
CA ASP A 21 7.87 2.44 -9.83
C ASP A 21 6.53 1.68 -9.97
N PHE A 22 5.67 1.75 -8.95
CA PHE A 22 4.36 1.05 -8.93
C PHE A 22 4.42 -0.46 -9.27
N SER A 23 5.51 -1.14 -8.91
CA SER A 23 5.71 -2.57 -9.21
C SER A 23 4.58 -3.45 -8.69
N CYS A 24 3.98 -3.11 -7.54
CA CYS A 24 2.81 -3.78 -6.99
C CYS A 24 1.60 -3.76 -7.94
N TYR A 25 1.29 -2.59 -8.52
CA TYR A 25 0.19 -2.43 -9.48
C TYR A 25 0.46 -3.23 -10.76
N ARG A 26 1.66 -3.11 -11.34
CA ARG A 26 2.03 -3.85 -12.57
C ARG A 26 2.02 -5.35 -12.41
N LYS A 27 2.37 -5.86 -11.22
CA LYS A 27 2.29 -7.28 -10.88
C LYS A 27 0.86 -7.73 -10.53
N GLY A 28 -0.11 -6.81 -10.50
CA GLY A 28 -1.52 -7.08 -10.18
C GLY A 28 -1.77 -7.34 -8.70
N PHE A 29 -0.97 -6.76 -7.81
CA PHE A 29 -1.02 -6.94 -6.36
C PHE A 29 -0.91 -8.41 -5.90
N ARG A 30 -0.17 -9.24 -6.65
CA ARG A 30 0.05 -10.65 -6.29
C ARG A 30 1.09 -10.84 -5.19
N ASP A 31 2.14 -10.03 -5.23
CA ASP A 31 3.28 -10.10 -4.31
C ASP A 31 3.43 -8.75 -3.61
N ILE A 32 2.55 -8.47 -2.64
CA ILE A 32 2.63 -7.27 -1.79
C ILE A 32 2.81 -7.66 -0.33
N CYS A 33 3.37 -6.73 0.42
CA CYS A 33 3.63 -6.90 1.85
C CYS A 33 2.35 -7.28 2.62
N LYS A 34 2.50 -8.13 3.62
CA LYS A 34 1.46 -8.41 4.61
C LYS A 34 1.19 -7.15 5.42
N ALA A 35 -0.09 -6.85 5.56
CA ALA A 35 -0.54 -5.72 6.35
C ALA A 35 -1.86 -6.04 7.06
N LYS A 36 -2.11 -5.32 8.14
CA LYS A 36 -3.35 -5.41 8.91
C LYS A 36 -4.06 -4.05 8.91
N ASP A 37 -5.33 -4.08 8.52
CA ASP A 37 -6.23 -2.93 8.69
C ASP A 37 -6.80 -2.94 10.12
N PHE A 38 -6.73 -1.80 10.78
CA PHE A 38 -7.26 -1.57 12.13
C PHE A 38 -8.40 -0.54 12.13
N GLY A 39 -8.97 -0.23 10.96
CA GLY A 39 -10.18 0.60 10.82
C GLY A 39 -9.91 2.11 10.80
N ILE A 40 -8.65 2.55 10.80
CA ILE A 40 -8.27 3.95 10.60
C ILE A 40 -8.03 4.15 9.11
N GLU A 41 -8.70 5.13 8.49
CA GLU A 41 -8.86 5.25 7.03
C GLU A 41 -7.59 5.40 6.20
N THR A 42 -6.44 5.72 6.81
CA THR A 42 -5.28 6.21 6.07
C THR A 42 -3.99 5.42 6.23
N ILE A 43 -3.92 4.47 7.17
CA ILE A 43 -2.70 3.71 7.47
C ILE A 43 -3.01 2.23 7.76
N LEU A 44 -2.09 1.35 7.36
CA LEU A 44 -2.11 -0.08 7.66
C LEU A 44 -0.89 -0.44 8.50
N GLU A 45 -1.02 -1.41 9.39
CA GLU A 45 0.09 -1.96 10.15
C GLU A 45 0.85 -2.91 9.23
N CYS A 46 2.13 -2.69 9.01
CA CYS A 46 2.98 -3.58 8.22
C CYS A 46 3.43 -4.75 9.09
N LEU A 47 3.28 -5.97 8.56
CA LEU A 47 3.62 -7.21 9.26
C LEU A 47 4.85 -7.90 8.67
N GLU A 48 5.61 -7.23 7.81
CA GLU A 48 6.87 -7.75 7.29
C GLU A 48 7.98 -7.60 8.35
N GLU A 49 8.90 -8.57 8.39
CA GLU A 49 9.99 -8.60 9.37
C GLU A 49 11.01 -7.48 9.12
N ASP A 50 11.15 -7.05 7.86
CA ASP A 50 12.06 -6.01 7.36
C ASP A 50 11.32 -4.69 7.07
N ALA A 51 10.24 -4.42 7.79
CA ALA A 51 9.40 -3.25 7.54
C ALA A 51 10.19 -1.93 7.59
N GLU A 52 11.27 -1.82 8.36
CA GLU A 52 12.15 -0.65 8.41
C GLU A 52 12.89 -0.36 7.09
N GLU A 53 13.10 -1.34 6.23
CA GLU A 53 13.79 -1.17 4.93
C GLU A 53 12.86 -0.60 3.85
N CYS A 54 11.55 -0.68 4.07
CA CYS A 54 10.57 -0.19 3.12
C CYS A 54 10.50 1.35 3.12
N SER A 55 10.68 1.96 1.95
CA SER A 55 10.58 3.43 1.76
C SER A 55 9.21 4.02 2.16
N PHE A 56 8.17 3.18 2.19
CA PHE A 56 6.82 3.56 2.61
C PHE A 56 6.54 3.32 4.09
N SER A 57 7.50 2.76 4.82
CA SER A 57 7.36 2.51 6.24
C SER A 57 7.51 3.80 7.05
N TYR A 58 6.88 3.79 8.22
CA TYR A 58 7.09 4.75 9.28
C TYR A 58 6.85 4.04 10.62
N ALA A 59 7.77 4.21 11.57
CA ALA A 59 7.69 3.61 12.89
C ALA A 59 6.89 4.49 13.86
N TYR A 60 6.02 3.88 14.65
CA TYR A 60 5.36 4.52 15.79
C TYR A 60 5.26 3.53 16.96
N GLY A 61 5.99 3.83 18.03
CA GLY A 61 6.19 2.88 19.12
C GLY A 61 6.93 1.64 18.65
N HIS A 62 6.33 0.46 18.85
CA HIS A 62 6.89 -0.83 18.42
C HIS A 62 6.30 -1.35 17.10
N LEU A 63 5.51 -0.52 16.41
CA LEU A 63 4.80 -0.90 15.19
C LEU A 63 5.34 -0.14 13.98
N HIS A 64 5.27 -0.79 12.82
CA HIS A 64 5.53 -0.17 11.53
C HIS A 64 4.23 0.02 10.75
N PHE A 65 4.09 1.17 10.10
CA PHE A 65 2.91 1.51 9.33
C PHE A 65 3.26 1.74 7.86
N CYS A 66 2.39 1.28 6.96
CA CYS A 66 2.50 1.51 5.52
C CYS A 66 1.78 2.80 5.13
N LYS A 67 2.55 3.79 4.67
CA LYS A 67 2.02 5.07 4.14
C LYS A 67 1.82 5.07 2.62
N CYS A 68 2.08 3.95 1.93
CA CYS A 68 1.94 3.86 0.48
C CYS A 68 0.47 4.02 0.07
N PRO A 69 0.06 5.08 -0.63
CA PRO A 69 -1.33 5.28 -1.01
C PRO A 69 -1.87 4.13 -1.86
N MET A 70 -1.05 3.61 -2.79
CA MET A 70 -1.41 2.51 -3.68
C MET A 70 -1.66 1.19 -2.92
N ARG A 71 -0.79 0.84 -1.97
CA ARG A 71 -0.98 -0.40 -1.16
C ARG A 71 -2.13 -0.25 -0.17
N ASN A 72 -2.33 0.94 0.40
CA ASN A 72 -3.50 1.24 1.23
C ASN A 72 -4.82 1.07 0.46
N PHE A 73 -4.86 1.57 -0.79
CA PHE A 73 -6.00 1.38 -1.67
C PHE A 73 -6.26 -0.11 -1.95
N ALA A 74 -5.20 -0.87 -2.30
CA ALA A 74 -5.32 -2.28 -2.61
C ALA A 74 -5.88 -3.11 -1.44
N ALA A 75 -5.39 -2.90 -0.22
CA ALA A 75 -5.87 -3.61 0.96
C ALA A 75 -7.35 -3.34 1.23
N ARG A 76 -7.79 -2.08 1.10
CA ARG A 76 -9.14 -1.65 1.51
C ARG A 76 -10.20 -1.86 0.44
N ARG A 77 -9.86 -1.63 -0.83
CA ARG A 77 -10.81 -1.65 -1.95
C ARG A 77 -10.74 -2.94 -2.75
N LEU A 78 -9.59 -3.60 -2.78
CA LEU A 78 -9.37 -4.81 -3.55
C LEU A 78 -9.24 -6.06 -2.69
N ASN A 79 -9.21 -5.93 -1.36
CA ASN A 79 -8.91 -7.02 -0.40
C ASN A 79 -7.63 -7.78 -0.81
N ARG A 80 -6.57 -7.03 -1.12
CA ARG A 80 -5.26 -7.55 -1.54
C ARG A 80 -4.17 -7.21 -0.55
#